data_AF-A0A1I1VXS4-F1
#
_entry.id   AF-A0A1I1VXS4-F1
#
_cell.length_a   1.000
_cell.length_b   1.000
_cell.length_c   1.000
_cell.angle_alpha   90.00
_cell.angle_beta   90.00
_cell.angle_gamma   90.00
#
_symmetry.space_group_name_H-M   'P 1'
#
loop_
_entity.id
_entity.type
_entity.pdbx_description
1 polymer ?
#
loop_
_entity_poly.entity_id
_entity_poly.type
_entity_poly.pdbx_seq_one_letter_code
_entity_poly.pdbx_strand_id
1 'polypeptide(L)'
;MKFETFKAGAWQQRYQYKSFEPVPVNHEWVWEDATINALLEAANRALGELNAFSLIVPDIDLFIEMHVVKEAQTSSRIEGTQTGIDEALMSEDQIHRKNAMTGARCVITLML
;
A
#
# COMPACT_ATOMS: atom_id res chain seq x y z
N MET A 1 -2.03 21.40 16.28
CA MET A 1 -3.47 21.08 16.12
C MET A 1 -3.76 19.78 16.83
N LYS A 2 -4.85 19.71 17.60
CA LYS A 2 -5.27 18.47 18.27
C LYS A 2 -5.91 17.52 17.27
N PHE A 3 -5.33 16.33 17.11
CA PHE A 3 -5.76 15.34 16.13
C PHE A 3 -7.21 14.91 16.34
N GLU A 4 -7.64 14.76 17.60
CA GLU A 4 -8.98 14.30 17.99
C GLU A 4 -10.09 15.27 17.56
N THR A 5 -9.73 16.55 17.39
CA THR A 5 -10.64 17.61 16.96
C THR A 5 -10.46 17.99 15.50
N PHE A 6 -9.54 17.32 14.81
CA PHE A 6 -9.24 17.64 13.43
C PHE A 6 -10.41 17.31 12.51
N LYS A 7 -10.78 18.27 11.67
CA LYS A 7 -11.76 18.09 10.61
C LYS A 7 -11.03 18.18 9.28
N ALA A 8 -10.98 17.07 8.55
CA ALA A 8 -10.21 16.95 7.31
C ALA A 8 -10.67 17.92 6.20
N GLY A 9 -11.90 18.40 6.25
CA GLY A 9 -12.48 19.23 5.21
C GLY A 9 -13.99 19.18 5.22
N ALA A 10 -14.59 19.70 4.16
CA ALA A 10 -16.02 19.65 3.94
C ALA A 10 -16.34 19.28 2.50
N TRP A 11 -17.46 18.60 2.29
CA TRP A 11 -17.97 18.39 0.96
C TRP A 11 -18.71 19.64 0.47
N GLN A 12 -18.28 20.19 -0.64
CA GLN A 12 -18.94 21.32 -1.29
C GLN A 12 -19.63 20.88 -2.58
N GLN A 13 -20.84 21.38 -2.78
CA GLN A 13 -21.55 21.21 -4.04
C GLN A 13 -20.95 22.16 -5.07
N ARG A 14 -20.32 21.61 -6.10
CA ARG A 14 -19.94 22.32 -7.32
C ARG A 14 -21.01 22.09 -8.38
N TYR A 15 -20.85 22.70 -9.56
CA TYR A 15 -21.89 22.79 -10.58
C TYR A 15 -22.59 21.46 -10.88
N GLN A 16 -21.82 20.40 -11.19
CA GLN A 16 -22.35 19.08 -11.56
C GLN A 16 -21.88 17.94 -10.65
N TYR A 17 -21.01 18.21 -9.68
CA TYR A 17 -20.45 17.19 -8.81
C TYR A 17 -20.19 17.75 -7.41
N LYS A 18 -20.09 16.84 -6.44
CA LYS A 18 -19.75 17.16 -5.06
C LYS A 18 -18.27 16.89 -4.86
N SER A 19 -17.49 17.91 -4.51
CA SER A 19 -16.05 17.80 -4.27
C SER A 19 -15.76 17.88 -2.78
N PHE A 20 -14.83 17.04 -2.29
CA PHE A 20 -14.29 17.21 -0.95
C PHE A 20 -13.22 18.29 -0.96
N GLU A 21 -13.37 19.31 -0.14
CA GLU A 21 -12.41 20.41 0.00
C GLU A 21 -11.63 20.24 1.29
N PRO A 22 -10.34 19.86 1.22
CA PRO A 22 -9.53 19.66 2.41
C PRO A 22 -9.14 21.00 3.05
N VAL A 23 -8.92 20.98 4.35
CA VAL A 23 -8.28 22.10 5.06
C VAL A 23 -6.75 22.02 4.97
N PRO A 24 -6.02 23.13 5.04
CA PRO A 24 -4.56 23.11 5.09
C PRO A 24 -4.04 22.30 6.28
N VAL A 25 -3.14 21.36 6.01
CA VAL A 25 -2.59 20.41 7.00
C VAL A 25 -1.20 20.75 7.51
N ASN A 26 -0.60 21.86 7.03
CA ASN A 26 0.76 22.25 7.39
C ASN A 26 0.80 22.93 8.77
N HIS A 27 0.71 22.13 9.82
CA HIS A 27 0.82 22.54 11.20
C HIS A 27 1.34 21.38 12.05
N GLU A 28 1.87 21.69 13.24
CA GLU A 28 2.29 20.66 14.18
C GLU A 28 1.08 19.85 14.69
N TRP A 29 1.23 18.55 14.80
CA TRP A 29 0.20 17.63 15.28
C TRP A 29 0.46 17.26 16.74
N VAL A 30 -0.58 17.35 17.55
CA VAL A 30 -0.55 16.93 18.96
C VAL A 30 -1.75 16.03 19.20
N TRP A 31 -1.56 14.98 19.98
CA TRP A 31 -2.62 14.07 20.42
C TRP A 31 -2.48 13.81 21.92
N GLU A 32 -3.60 13.51 22.57
CA GLU A 32 -3.69 13.22 24.01
C GLU A 32 -4.08 11.76 24.27
N ASP A 33 -4.56 11.04 23.27
CA ASP A 33 -4.88 9.62 23.39
C ASP A 33 -3.62 8.76 23.56
N ALA A 34 -3.47 8.17 24.74
CA ALA A 34 -2.36 7.26 25.06
C ALA A 34 -2.34 6.00 24.18
N THR A 35 -3.48 5.60 23.61
CA THR A 35 -3.58 4.45 22.70
C THR A 35 -2.74 4.66 21.45
N ILE A 36 -2.71 5.89 20.92
CA ILE A 36 -1.91 6.23 19.73
C ILE A 36 -0.42 5.98 20.01
N ASN A 37 0.07 6.36 21.20
CA ASN A 37 1.46 6.11 21.59
C ASN A 37 1.74 4.61 21.71
N ALA A 38 0.83 3.83 22.32
CA ALA A 38 1.00 2.38 22.43
C ALA A 38 1.05 1.70 21.06
N LEU A 39 0.21 2.11 20.12
CA LEU A 39 0.21 1.61 18.75
C LEU A 39 1.48 2.01 18.00
N LEU A 40 1.97 3.24 18.18
CA LEU A 40 3.21 3.72 17.58
C LEU A 40 4.43 2.93 18.08
N GLU A 41 4.50 2.66 19.39
CA GLU A 41 5.56 1.83 19.97
C GLU A 41 5.53 0.40 19.41
N ALA A 42 4.33 -0.20 19.31
CA ALA A 42 4.18 -1.52 18.72
C ALA A 42 4.62 -1.57 17.24
N ALA A 43 4.24 -0.55 16.45
CA ALA A 43 4.65 -0.43 15.06
C ALA A 43 6.17 -0.25 14.93
N ASN A 44 6.78 0.63 15.73
CA ASN A 44 8.22 0.85 15.75
C ASN A 44 9.00 -0.42 16.11
N ARG A 45 8.50 -1.19 17.09
CA ARG A 45 9.10 -2.48 17.45
C ARG A 45 9.05 -3.47 16.28
N ALA A 46 7.89 -3.62 15.64
CA ALA A 46 7.75 -4.52 14.49
C ALA A 46 8.66 -4.12 13.31
N LEU A 47 8.81 -2.81 13.05
CA LEU A 47 9.75 -2.29 12.06
C LEU A 47 11.21 -2.58 12.46
N GLY A 48 11.56 -2.44 13.74
CA GLY A 48 12.88 -2.81 14.25
C GLY A 48 13.19 -4.30 14.10
N GLU A 49 12.21 -5.17 14.38
CA GLU A 49 12.31 -6.62 14.19
C GLU A 49 12.50 -6.94 12.69
N LEU A 50 11.70 -6.33 11.79
CA LEU A 50 11.86 -6.47 10.35
C LEU A 50 13.26 -6.03 9.87
N ASN A 51 13.74 -4.89 10.36
CA ASN A 51 15.08 -4.40 10.04
C ASN A 51 16.16 -5.38 10.53
N ALA A 52 16.00 -5.99 11.71
CA ALA A 52 16.94 -7.01 12.19
C ALA A 52 16.93 -8.28 11.33
N PHE A 53 15.77 -8.70 10.81
CA PHE A 53 15.69 -9.83 9.88
C PHE A 53 16.45 -9.58 8.57
N SER A 54 16.54 -8.33 8.10
CA SER A 54 17.31 -7.99 6.88
C SER A 54 18.79 -8.36 6.98
N LEU A 55 19.36 -8.44 8.20
CA LEU A 55 20.75 -8.82 8.43
C LEU A 55 21.01 -10.32 8.30
N ILE A 56 19.95 -11.14 8.31
CA ILE A 56 20.03 -12.61 8.31
C ILE A 56 19.66 -13.18 6.93
N VAL A 57 18.96 -12.40 6.10
CA VAL A 57 18.50 -12.84 4.78
C VAL A 57 19.68 -12.85 3.79
N PRO A 58 19.99 -14.01 3.17
CA PRO A 58 21.16 -14.17 2.31
C PRO A 58 21.05 -13.45 0.96
N ASP A 59 19.83 -13.21 0.47
CA ASP A 59 19.54 -12.44 -0.75
C ASP A 59 18.25 -11.64 -0.56
N ILE A 60 18.40 -10.34 -0.32
CA ILE A 60 17.29 -9.42 -0.03
C ILE A 60 16.49 -9.12 -1.30
N ASP A 61 17.13 -9.11 -2.46
CA ASP A 61 16.50 -8.74 -3.74
C ASP A 61 15.47 -9.78 -4.14
N LEU A 62 15.78 -11.08 -3.96
CA LEU A 62 14.80 -12.16 -4.17
C LEU A 62 13.60 -12.06 -3.22
N PHE A 63 13.80 -11.61 -1.98
CA PHE A 63 12.73 -11.45 -1.00
C PHE A 63 11.83 -10.24 -1.31
N ILE A 64 12.43 -9.14 -1.79
CA ILE A 64 11.70 -7.95 -2.24
C ILE A 64 10.83 -8.30 -3.45
N GLU A 65 11.38 -8.97 -4.47
CA GLU A 65 10.63 -9.33 -5.68
C GLU A 65 9.38 -10.15 -5.35
N MET A 66 9.51 -11.15 -4.47
CA MET A 66 8.37 -11.94 -4.01
C MET A 66 7.32 -11.12 -3.24
N HIS A 67 7.73 -10.17 -2.40
CA HIS A 67 6.79 -9.32 -1.65
C HIS A 67 6.07 -8.32 -2.55
N VAL A 68 6.76 -7.73 -3.53
CA VAL A 68 6.17 -6.84 -4.53
C VAL A 68 5.11 -7.60 -5.34
N VAL A 69 5.43 -8.81 -5.81
CA VAL A 69 4.47 -9.65 -6.54
C VAL A 69 3.24 -9.96 -5.67
N LYS A 70 3.44 -10.34 -4.40
CA LYS A 70 2.35 -10.67 -3.48
C LYS A 70 1.45 -9.46 -3.17
N GLU A 71 2.04 -8.28 -2.98
CA GLU A 71 1.30 -7.06 -2.68
C GLU A 71 0.52 -6.57 -3.91
N ALA A 72 1.16 -6.57 -5.08
CA ALA A 72 0.51 -6.23 -6.34
C ALA A 72 -0.68 -7.16 -6.62
N GLN A 73 -0.55 -8.47 -6.42
CA GLN A 73 -1.67 -9.43 -6.49
C GLN A 73 -2.83 -9.05 -5.57
N THR A 74 -2.52 -8.72 -4.32
CA THR A 74 -3.52 -8.43 -3.30
C THR A 74 -4.25 -7.11 -3.60
N SER A 75 -3.51 -6.07 -3.98
CA SER A 75 -4.05 -4.77 -4.39
C SER A 75 -4.92 -4.89 -5.64
N SER A 76 -4.43 -5.58 -6.68
CA SER A 76 -5.18 -5.90 -7.90
C SER A 76 -6.50 -6.61 -7.59
N ARG A 77 -6.50 -7.53 -6.63
CA ARG A 77 -7.73 -8.24 -6.22
C ARG A 77 -8.74 -7.35 -5.52
N ILE A 78 -8.30 -6.36 -4.73
CA ILE A 78 -9.20 -5.37 -4.12
C ILE A 78 -9.91 -4.53 -5.20
N GLU A 79 -9.21 -4.24 -6.30
CA GLU A 79 -9.75 -3.52 -7.46
C GLU A 79 -10.59 -4.39 -8.41
N GLY A 80 -10.76 -5.69 -8.10
CA GLY A 80 -11.66 -6.59 -8.82
C GLY A 80 -11.00 -7.44 -9.91
N THR A 81 -9.68 -7.46 -10.01
CA THR A 81 -8.97 -8.37 -10.93
C THR A 81 -8.70 -9.74 -10.29
N GLN A 82 -9.05 -10.82 -11.00
CA GLN A 82 -8.75 -12.19 -10.57
C GLN A 82 -7.42 -12.62 -11.21
N THR A 83 -6.37 -12.76 -10.41
CA THR A 83 -5.11 -13.36 -10.83
C THR A 83 -4.55 -14.17 -9.66
N GLY A 84 -4.00 -15.35 -9.96
CA GLY A 84 -3.33 -16.23 -8.99
C GLY A 84 -1.83 -15.92 -8.88
N ILE A 85 -1.23 -16.26 -7.74
CA ILE A 85 0.22 -16.10 -7.49
C ILE A 85 1.06 -16.88 -8.52
N ASP A 86 0.54 -18.02 -8.96
CA ASP A 86 1.11 -18.87 -10.00
C ASP A 86 1.17 -18.17 -11.36
N GLU A 87 0.17 -17.38 -11.72
CA GLU A 87 0.15 -16.64 -13.00
C GLU A 87 1.06 -15.42 -13.02
N ALA A 88 1.32 -14.79 -11.87
CA ALA A 88 2.19 -13.61 -11.77
C ALA A 88 3.69 -13.95 -11.93
N LEU A 89 4.08 -15.17 -11.53
CA LEU A 89 5.46 -15.67 -11.53
C LEU A 89 5.88 -16.35 -12.86
N MET A 90 4.98 -16.48 -13.84
CA MET A 90 5.28 -17.11 -15.14
C MET A 90 6.15 -16.21 -16.03
N SER A 91 7.00 -16.81 -16.87
CA SER A 91 7.79 -16.09 -17.89
C SER A 91 6.91 -15.55 -19.02
N GLU A 92 7.33 -14.44 -19.64
CA GLU A 92 6.58 -13.71 -20.68
C GLU A 92 6.08 -14.60 -21.81
N ASP A 93 6.90 -15.57 -22.22
CA ASP A 93 6.61 -16.51 -23.30
C ASP A 93 5.41 -17.43 -23.01
N GLN A 94 5.10 -17.69 -21.74
CA GLN A 94 3.99 -18.56 -21.35
C GLN A 94 2.66 -17.80 -21.20
N ILE A 95 2.71 -16.49 -20.96
CA ILE A 95 1.51 -15.62 -20.82
C ILE A 95 0.89 -15.32 -22.19
N HIS A 96 1.72 -15.09 -23.21
CA HIS A 96 1.26 -14.74 -24.56
C HIS A 96 0.37 -15.81 -25.21
N ARG A 97 0.45 -17.06 -24.75
CA ARG A 97 -0.38 -18.16 -25.26
C ARG A 97 -1.77 -18.27 -24.62
N LYS A 98 -2.06 -17.61 -23.49
CA LYS A 98 -3.30 -17.87 -22.76
C LYS A 98 -4.25 -16.69 -22.57
N ASN A 99 -3.82 -15.42 -22.58
CA ASN A 99 -4.69 -14.22 -22.71
C ASN A 99 -3.86 -12.94 -22.62
N ALA A 100 -4.28 -11.90 -23.35
CA ALA A 100 -3.67 -10.58 -23.32
C ALA A 100 -3.86 -9.90 -21.95
N MET A 101 -2.74 -9.47 -21.35
CA MET A 101 -2.63 -8.64 -20.13
C MET A 101 -3.45 -9.08 -18.92
N THR A 102 -2.90 -10.01 -18.13
CA THR A 102 -3.33 -10.27 -16.76
C THR A 102 -2.97 -9.06 -15.87
N GLY A 103 -3.97 -8.38 -15.31
CA GLY A 103 -3.85 -7.06 -14.64
C GLY A 103 -2.79 -6.96 -13.54
N ALA A 104 -2.46 -8.07 -12.91
CA ALA A 104 -1.32 -8.26 -12.01
C ALA A 104 0.02 -7.70 -12.48
N ARG A 105 0.45 -8.05 -13.70
CA ARG A 105 1.74 -7.60 -14.24
C ARG A 105 1.69 -6.13 -14.63
N CYS A 106 0.53 -5.60 -15.01
CA CYS A 106 0.35 -4.16 -15.26
C CYS A 106 0.61 -3.34 -13.99
N VAL A 107 0.15 -3.82 -12.82
CA VAL A 107 0.42 -3.17 -11.52
C VAL A 107 1.89 -3.30 -11.10
N ILE A 108 2.51 -4.46 -11.33
CA ILE A 108 3.95 -4.66 -11.07
C ILE A 108 4.80 -3.71 -11.94
N THR A 109 4.45 -3.51 -13.21
CA THR A 109 5.13 -2.56 -14.11
C THR A 109 4.86 -1.09 -13.77
N LEU A 110 3.79 -0.76 -13.03
CA LEU A 110 3.49 0.60 -12.60
C LEU A 110 4.13 0.99 -11.24
N MET A 111 4.57 0.01 -10.45
CA MET A 111 5.17 0.24 -9.12
C MET A 111 6.72 0.31 -9.13
N LEU A 112 7.37 0.00 -10.26
CA LEU A 112 8.82 0.12 -10.50
C LEU A 112 9.09 1.22 -11.55
#